data_AF-A0A2R6FIG0-F1
#
_entry.id   AF-A0A2R6FIG0-F1
#
_cell.length_a   1.000
_cell.length_b   1.000
_cell.length_c   1.000
_cell.angle_alpha   90.00
_cell.angle_beta   90.00
_cell.angle_gamma   90.00
#
_symmetry.space_group_name_H-M   'P 1'
#
loop_
_entity.id
_entity.type
_entity.pdbx_description
1 polymer ?
#
loop_
_entity_poly.entity_id
_entity_poly.type
_entity_poly.pdbx_seq_one_letter_code
_entity_poly.pdbx_strand_id
1 'polypeptide(L)'
;MVDDDDGGSTRRSLLSGLAGAALLGAGGVGGAVPDTSAATALGTFEDGLDGWRAAGGERLSRVGRRDWPPAVTLGEVALCVDPDGSAAPAVRRPLDGVGLDSAPFVVADATPGVVDGTDAPVAFAFRVRDGLDAAILAASEPVTVRQAAPGRIYWDASDIAATTLAGAAVLEIAWWPEDAADRPYRGEVVLDNVRATPDRTALEAVRFRVAVRHLEADHGSYRRTTVEARDGDRERGRFVFAGGATVPYRARRTADGGCRITLDGDHYRFGGESA
;
A
#
# COMPACT_ATOMS: atom_id res chain seq x y z
N MET A 1 -45.85 -11.14 20.22
CA MET A 1 -45.14 -9.87 20.00
C MET A 1 -43.78 -10.06 20.64
N VAL A 2 -42.85 -10.61 19.85
CA VAL A 2 -41.48 -10.89 20.28
C VAL A 2 -40.66 -9.96 19.40
N ASP A 3 -40.09 -8.93 20.01
CA ASP A 3 -39.22 -7.98 19.35
C ASP A 3 -37.84 -8.63 19.12
N ASP A 4 -37.44 -8.64 17.85
CA ASP A 4 -36.09 -8.89 17.39
C ASP A 4 -35.16 -7.74 17.80
N ASP A 5 -34.19 -8.02 18.67
CA ASP A 5 -33.04 -7.14 18.90
C ASP A 5 -31.73 -7.94 18.83
N ASP A 6 -31.37 -8.35 17.61
CA ASP A 6 -30.08 -9.03 17.32
C ASP A 6 -29.23 -8.29 16.26
N GLY A 7 -29.67 -7.08 15.85
CA GLY A 7 -29.01 -6.28 14.82
C GLY A 7 -27.83 -5.43 15.30
N GLY A 8 -27.60 -5.32 16.61
CA GLY A 8 -26.54 -4.46 17.20
C GLY A 8 -25.16 -5.11 17.29
N SER A 9 -25.11 -6.44 17.44
CA SER A 9 -23.90 -7.25 17.65
C SER A 9 -23.03 -7.34 16.39
N THR A 10 -23.65 -7.62 15.24
CA THR A 10 -22.97 -7.74 13.92
C THR A 10 -22.43 -6.40 13.43
N ARG A 11 -23.04 -5.28 13.84
CA ARG A 11 -22.67 -3.91 13.43
C ARG A 11 -21.38 -3.41 14.09
N ARG A 12 -21.11 -3.83 15.34
CA ARG A 12 -19.81 -3.57 16.01
C ARG A 12 -18.71 -4.41 15.36
N SER A 13 -18.98 -5.67 15.03
CA SER A 13 -17.97 -6.59 14.48
C SER A 13 -17.36 -6.12 13.16
N LEU A 14 -18.14 -5.52 12.26
CA LEU A 14 -17.63 -5.08 10.94
C LEU A 14 -16.81 -3.79 10.99
N LEU A 15 -17.19 -2.78 11.79
CA LEU A 15 -16.44 -1.52 11.87
C LEU A 15 -15.32 -1.57 12.91
N SER A 16 -15.51 -2.29 14.02
CA SER A 16 -14.41 -2.64 14.93
C SER A 16 -13.47 -3.67 14.30
N GLY A 17 -13.96 -4.50 13.38
CA GLY A 17 -13.17 -5.43 12.58
C GLY A 17 -12.43 -4.75 11.42
N LEU A 18 -13.02 -3.83 10.68
CA LEU A 18 -12.33 -3.11 9.59
C LEU A 18 -11.38 -2.04 10.14
N ALA A 19 -11.80 -1.24 11.14
CA ALA A 19 -10.89 -0.32 11.79
C ALA A 19 -9.86 -1.08 12.64
N GLY A 20 -10.28 -2.08 13.43
CA GLY A 20 -9.36 -2.86 14.28
C GLY A 20 -8.43 -3.80 13.53
N ALA A 21 -8.85 -4.46 12.45
CA ALA A 21 -7.95 -5.29 11.64
C ALA A 21 -7.07 -4.47 10.68
N ALA A 22 -7.48 -3.24 10.32
CA ALA A 22 -6.59 -2.31 9.64
C ALA A 22 -5.56 -1.66 10.59
N LEU A 23 -5.90 -1.46 11.87
CA LEU A 23 -5.06 -0.78 12.87
C LEU A 23 -4.16 -1.71 13.71
N LEU A 24 -4.46 -3.01 13.84
CA LEU A 24 -3.70 -3.92 14.71
C LEU A 24 -2.61 -4.68 13.95
N GLY A 25 -1.42 -4.09 13.92
CA GLY A 25 -0.16 -4.75 13.56
C GLY A 25 0.74 -4.97 14.77
N ALA A 26 0.31 -5.79 15.75
CA ALA A 26 1.15 -6.60 16.65
C ALA A 26 0.25 -7.26 17.72
N GLY A 27 -0.10 -8.54 17.54
CA GLY A 27 -0.75 -9.36 18.58
C GLY A 27 -2.27 -9.53 18.46
N GLY A 28 -2.67 -10.47 17.60
CA GLY A 28 -3.86 -11.33 17.72
C GLY A 28 -5.24 -10.72 18.04
N VAL A 29 -6.10 -10.61 17.02
CA VAL A 29 -7.37 -11.36 16.89
C VAL A 29 -7.79 -11.31 15.42
N GLY A 30 -8.25 -12.45 14.87
CA GLY A 30 -8.48 -12.65 13.43
C GLY A 30 -9.50 -11.69 12.80
N GLY A 31 -8.99 -10.73 12.04
CA GLY A 31 -9.75 -10.07 10.97
C GLY A 31 -9.51 -10.80 9.66
N ALA A 32 -10.57 -11.04 8.88
CA ALA A 32 -10.44 -11.65 7.55
C ALA A 32 -9.46 -10.82 6.71
N VAL A 33 -8.33 -11.44 6.38
CA VAL A 33 -7.40 -10.93 5.37
C VAL A 33 -8.23 -10.81 4.08
N PRO A 34 -8.20 -9.66 3.36
CA PRO A 34 -8.84 -9.59 2.05
C PRO A 34 -8.32 -10.75 1.20
N ASP A 35 -9.24 -11.48 0.56
CA ASP A 35 -8.91 -12.67 -0.19
C ASP A 35 -7.91 -12.34 -1.30
N THR A 36 -6.65 -12.73 -1.10
CA THR A 36 -5.58 -12.50 -2.07
C THR A 36 -5.62 -13.54 -3.20
N SER A 37 -6.62 -14.42 -3.25
CA SER A 37 -6.72 -15.50 -4.24
C SER A 37 -6.76 -15.01 -5.70
N ALA A 38 -7.18 -13.77 -5.95
CA ALA A 38 -7.21 -13.15 -7.28
C ALA A 38 -5.97 -12.29 -7.62
N ALA A 39 -5.01 -12.15 -6.69
CA ALA A 39 -3.82 -11.33 -6.93
C ALA A 39 -2.78 -12.10 -7.75
N THR A 40 -2.22 -11.44 -8.76
CA THR A 40 -1.07 -11.95 -9.52
C THR A 40 0.21 -11.47 -8.87
N ALA A 41 1.04 -12.42 -8.42
CA ALA A 41 2.35 -12.13 -7.87
C ALA A 41 3.31 -11.66 -8.98
N LEU A 42 4.00 -10.56 -8.72
CA LEU A 42 5.00 -9.96 -9.61
C LEU A 42 6.41 -10.01 -9.03
N GLY A 43 6.52 -10.15 -7.71
CA GLY A 43 7.79 -10.28 -7.00
C GLY A 43 7.57 -10.88 -5.61
N THR A 44 7.80 -12.19 -5.48
CA THR A 44 7.90 -12.91 -4.20
C THR A 44 9.35 -13.22 -3.82
N PHE A 45 10.26 -13.20 -4.79
CA PHE A 45 11.72 -13.31 -4.68
C PHE A 45 12.27 -14.62 -4.10
N GLU A 46 11.38 -15.55 -3.74
CA GLU A 46 11.71 -16.90 -3.27
C GLU A 46 12.65 -17.64 -4.23
N ASP A 47 12.40 -17.55 -5.54
CA ASP A 47 13.16 -18.25 -6.58
C ASP A 47 13.82 -17.27 -7.58
N GLY A 48 14.73 -16.44 -7.07
CA GLY A 48 15.50 -15.49 -7.87
C GLY A 48 14.90 -14.09 -7.82
N LEU A 49 15.03 -13.33 -8.92
CA LEU A 49 14.60 -11.92 -8.95
C LEU A 49 13.25 -11.72 -9.64
N ASP A 50 12.50 -12.78 -9.98
CA ASP A 50 11.17 -12.71 -10.62
C ASP A 50 11.07 -11.82 -11.88
N GLY A 51 12.16 -11.76 -12.65
CA GLY A 51 12.28 -10.94 -13.84
C GLY A 51 12.59 -9.46 -13.59
N TRP A 52 12.73 -9.04 -12.33
CA TRP A 52 13.17 -7.70 -11.97
C TRP A 52 14.63 -7.46 -12.35
N ARG A 53 14.89 -6.26 -12.88
CA ARG A 53 16.19 -5.78 -13.35
C ARG A 53 16.40 -4.35 -12.89
N ALA A 54 17.65 -3.96 -12.77
CA ALA A 54 18.04 -2.58 -12.50
C ALA A 54 17.67 -1.72 -13.70
N ALA A 55 17.23 -0.50 -13.45
CA ALA A 55 16.98 0.48 -14.49
C ALA A 55 18.27 1.08 -15.06
N GLY A 56 19.37 1.00 -14.29
CA GLY A 56 20.70 1.51 -14.60
C GLY A 56 21.79 0.75 -13.87
N GLY A 57 22.65 1.46 -13.12
CA GLY A 57 23.83 0.92 -12.45
C GLY A 57 23.56 0.24 -11.10
N GLU A 58 22.29 0.11 -10.70
CA GLU A 58 21.92 -0.44 -9.40
C GLU A 58 22.27 -1.94 -9.30
N ARG A 59 22.71 -2.38 -8.13
CA ARG A 59 22.93 -3.79 -7.84
C ARG A 59 21.68 -4.40 -7.22
N LEU A 60 21.25 -5.53 -7.76
CA LEU A 60 20.15 -6.30 -7.18
C LEU A 60 20.70 -7.53 -6.49
N SER A 61 20.18 -7.81 -5.31
CA SER A 61 20.46 -9.02 -4.56
C SER A 61 19.19 -9.49 -3.84
N ARG A 62 19.27 -10.66 -3.22
CA ARG A 62 18.21 -11.13 -2.33
C ARG A 62 18.69 -11.00 -0.89
N VAL A 63 17.81 -10.53 -0.01
CA VAL A 63 18.04 -10.46 1.43
C VAL A 63 17.08 -11.43 2.13
N GLY A 64 17.60 -12.20 3.09
CA GLY A 64 16.81 -13.16 3.84
C GLY A 64 16.14 -12.52 5.06
N ARG A 65 15.01 -13.11 5.49
CA ARG A 65 14.30 -12.73 6.72
C ARG A 65 15.19 -12.83 7.96
N ARG A 66 16.20 -13.68 7.94
CA ARG A 66 17.15 -13.80 9.07
C ARG A 66 18.11 -12.61 9.15
N ASP A 67 18.47 -12.04 8.02
CA ASP A 67 19.43 -10.94 7.92
C ASP A 67 18.72 -9.60 8.14
N TRP A 68 17.50 -9.46 7.60
CA TRP A 68 16.69 -8.25 7.76
C TRP A 68 15.20 -8.57 8.01
N PRO A 69 14.85 -9.05 9.21
CA PRO A 69 13.48 -9.49 9.53
C PRO A 69 12.36 -8.49 9.21
N PRO A 70 12.47 -7.18 9.54
CA PRO A 70 11.39 -6.23 9.25
C PRO A 70 11.20 -5.96 7.76
N ALA A 71 12.19 -6.26 6.90
CA ALA A 71 12.13 -5.97 5.47
C ALA A 71 11.51 -7.10 4.63
N VAL A 72 11.45 -8.33 5.17
CA VAL A 72 10.82 -9.49 4.53
C VAL A 72 9.43 -9.73 5.12
N THR A 73 8.42 -9.21 4.43
CA THR A 73 7.02 -9.19 4.87
C THR A 73 6.28 -10.46 4.45
N LEU A 74 6.69 -11.12 3.38
CA LEU A 74 6.16 -12.39 2.90
C LEU A 74 7.29 -13.40 2.68
N GLY A 75 7.03 -14.67 3.00
CA GLY A 75 8.00 -15.74 2.75
C GLY A 75 9.32 -15.57 3.52
N GLU A 76 10.43 -15.88 2.88
CA GLU A 76 11.76 -15.95 3.50
C GLU A 76 12.80 -15.00 2.90
N VAL A 77 12.55 -14.44 1.71
CA VAL A 77 13.49 -13.55 1.03
C VAL A 77 12.78 -12.38 0.35
N ALA A 78 13.48 -11.26 0.21
CA ALA A 78 13.02 -10.07 -0.50
C ALA A 78 14.09 -9.55 -1.47
N LEU A 79 13.70 -8.65 -2.39
CA LEU A 79 14.62 -7.99 -3.30
C LEU A 79 15.31 -6.82 -2.60
N CYS A 80 16.63 -6.88 -2.45
CA CYS A 80 17.43 -5.73 -2.02
C CYS A 80 18.04 -5.04 -3.24
N VAL A 81 17.88 -3.72 -3.31
CA VAL A 81 18.44 -2.86 -4.34
C VAL A 81 19.43 -1.90 -3.70
N ASP A 82 20.66 -1.91 -4.19
CA ASP A 82 21.71 -0.95 -3.86
C ASP A 82 21.91 -0.01 -5.07
N PRO A 83 21.45 1.25 -4.96
CA PRO A 83 21.51 2.19 -6.07
C PRO A 83 22.89 2.72 -6.44
N ASP A 84 23.90 2.49 -5.60
CA ASP A 84 25.27 2.96 -5.80
C ASP A 84 25.38 4.46 -6.18
N GLY A 85 24.54 5.32 -5.60
CA GLY A 85 24.52 6.75 -5.89
C GLY A 85 23.77 7.16 -7.17
N SER A 86 22.93 6.29 -7.75
CA SER A 86 22.04 6.62 -8.86
C SER A 86 21.14 7.82 -8.50
N ALA A 87 21.04 8.81 -9.38
CA ALA A 87 20.18 9.99 -9.20
C ALA A 87 18.71 9.72 -9.52
N ALA A 88 18.42 8.60 -10.19
CA ALA A 88 17.06 8.19 -10.56
C ALA A 88 16.91 6.68 -10.38
N PRO A 89 17.06 6.17 -9.15
CA PRO A 89 17.09 4.74 -8.90
C PRO A 89 15.72 4.13 -9.18
N ALA A 90 15.74 3.01 -9.89
CA ALA A 90 14.54 2.27 -10.20
C ALA A 90 14.85 0.79 -10.48
N VAL A 91 13.82 -0.04 -10.33
CA VAL A 91 13.81 -1.41 -10.82
C VAL A 91 12.66 -1.62 -11.78
N ARG A 92 12.88 -2.47 -12.78
CA ARG A 92 11.96 -2.74 -13.89
C ARG A 92 11.70 -4.23 -14.01
N ARG A 93 10.47 -4.59 -14.35
CA ARG A 93 10.08 -5.95 -14.68
C ARG A 93 9.20 -5.95 -15.95
N PRO A 94 9.51 -6.79 -16.95
CA PRO A 94 8.57 -7.06 -18.04
C PRO A 94 7.23 -7.55 -17.51
N LEU A 95 6.12 -7.12 -18.13
CA LEU A 95 4.79 -7.52 -17.70
C LEU A 95 4.37 -8.89 -18.26
N ASP A 96 5.00 -9.41 -19.31
CA ASP A 96 4.88 -10.78 -19.87
C ASP A 96 3.65 -11.60 -19.38
N GLY A 97 2.45 -11.25 -19.86
CA GLY A 97 1.21 -11.97 -19.54
C GLY A 97 0.42 -11.46 -18.33
N VAL A 98 0.92 -10.44 -17.63
CA VAL A 98 0.22 -9.70 -16.59
C VAL A 98 -0.46 -8.48 -17.20
N GLY A 99 -1.76 -8.60 -17.47
CA GLY A 99 -2.57 -7.48 -17.94
C GLY A 99 -2.98 -6.56 -16.80
N LEU A 100 -2.37 -5.37 -16.69
CA LEU A 100 -2.81 -4.34 -15.75
C LEU A 100 -4.20 -3.76 -16.10
N ASP A 101 -4.70 -4.01 -17.30
CA ASP A 101 -6.09 -3.76 -17.68
C ASP A 101 -7.06 -4.67 -16.91
N SER A 102 -6.66 -5.91 -16.63
CA SER A 102 -7.45 -6.87 -15.83
C SER A 102 -7.19 -6.78 -14.33
N ALA A 103 -6.00 -6.32 -13.92
CA ALA A 103 -5.59 -6.18 -12.53
C ALA A 103 -4.93 -4.82 -12.29
N PRO A 104 -5.70 -3.72 -12.30
CA PRO A 104 -5.16 -2.35 -12.33
C PRO A 104 -4.60 -1.87 -10.99
N PHE A 105 -4.74 -2.64 -9.92
CA PHE A 105 -4.29 -2.21 -8.61
C PHE A 105 -2.96 -2.87 -8.26
N VAL A 106 -1.89 -2.09 -8.19
CA VAL A 106 -0.54 -2.59 -7.88
C VAL A 106 -0.19 -2.25 -6.44
N VAL A 107 0.41 -3.20 -5.73
CA VAL A 107 0.86 -3.03 -4.34
C VAL A 107 2.24 -3.66 -4.18
N ALA A 108 3.10 -3.01 -3.40
CA ALA A 108 4.37 -3.58 -2.95
C ALA A 108 4.63 -3.19 -1.49
N ASP A 109 5.33 -4.06 -0.77
CA ASP A 109 5.93 -3.70 0.51
C ASP A 109 7.34 -3.14 0.24
N ALA A 110 7.70 -2.05 0.90
CA ALA A 110 8.95 -1.33 0.67
C ALA A 110 9.59 -0.96 2.00
N THR A 111 10.88 -1.23 2.16
CA THR A 111 11.68 -0.87 3.35
C THR A 111 12.94 -0.14 2.88
N PRO A 112 12.91 1.20 2.86
CA PRO A 112 14.10 1.99 2.61
C PRO A 112 15.06 1.83 3.79
N GLY A 113 16.34 1.63 3.50
CA GLY A 113 17.41 1.77 4.49
C GLY A 113 17.62 3.23 4.90
N VAL A 114 18.67 3.47 5.67
CA VAL A 114 19.12 4.83 5.97
C VAL A 114 19.72 5.44 4.70
N VAL A 115 19.34 6.67 4.37
CA VAL A 115 19.83 7.42 3.21
C VAL A 115 20.84 8.46 3.68
N ASP A 116 22.04 8.44 3.10
CA ASP A 116 23.09 9.37 3.49
C ASP A 116 22.70 10.83 3.20
N GLY A 117 22.80 11.68 4.23
CA GLY A 117 22.65 13.13 4.09
C GLY A 117 21.21 13.65 4.15
N THR A 118 20.23 12.82 4.48
CA THR A 118 18.84 13.24 4.77
C THR A 118 18.12 12.24 5.69
N ASP A 119 17.25 12.73 6.57
CA ASP A 119 16.31 11.94 7.35
C ASP A 119 14.89 11.92 6.75
N ALA A 120 14.71 12.56 5.58
CA ALA A 120 13.43 12.63 4.90
C ALA A 120 12.92 11.23 4.52
N PRO A 121 11.59 11.03 4.49
CA PRO A 121 11.00 9.84 3.90
C PRO A 121 11.45 9.63 2.45
N VAL A 122 11.36 8.39 2.00
CA VAL A 122 11.64 8.01 0.61
C VAL A 122 10.31 7.92 -0.14
N ALA A 123 10.18 8.70 -1.19
CA ALA A 123 9.02 8.69 -2.07
C ALA A 123 9.18 7.62 -3.14
N PHE A 124 8.11 6.86 -3.41
CA PHE A 124 8.06 5.79 -4.41
C PHE A 124 6.96 6.07 -5.43
N ALA A 125 7.24 5.81 -6.70
CA ALA A 125 6.23 5.85 -7.75
C ALA A 125 6.30 4.59 -8.63
N PHE A 126 5.12 4.07 -8.97
CA PHE A 126 4.98 3.07 -10.02
C PHE A 126 4.89 3.76 -11.38
N ARG A 127 5.47 3.15 -12.40
CA ARG A 127 5.45 3.65 -13.78
C ARG A 127 5.23 2.49 -14.75
N VAL A 128 4.55 2.75 -15.84
CA VAL A 128 4.43 1.81 -16.97
C VAL A 128 5.10 2.37 -18.22
N ARG A 129 5.71 1.48 -19.00
CA ARG A 129 6.46 1.82 -20.22
C ARG A 129 6.09 0.85 -21.35
N ASP A 130 6.21 1.30 -22.60
CA ASP A 130 6.03 0.47 -23.82
C ASP A 130 7.21 -0.47 -24.09
N GLY A 131 8.22 -0.45 -23.21
CA GLY A 131 9.44 -1.25 -23.33
C GLY A 131 10.47 -0.83 -22.29
N LEU A 132 11.52 -1.63 -22.12
CA LEU A 132 12.55 -1.40 -21.09
C LEU A 132 13.22 -0.03 -21.21
N ASP A 133 13.46 0.43 -22.44
CA ASP A 133 14.11 1.70 -22.75
C ASP A 133 13.15 2.75 -23.34
N ALA A 134 11.85 2.43 -23.40
CA ALA A 134 10.83 3.32 -23.95
C ALA A 134 10.46 4.44 -22.97
N ALA A 135 9.74 5.46 -23.44
CA ALA A 135 9.22 6.52 -22.58
C ALA A 135 8.21 5.98 -21.54
N ILE A 136 8.06 6.72 -20.44
CA ILE A 136 7.02 6.46 -19.44
C ILE A 136 5.67 6.81 -20.07
N LEU A 137 4.75 5.85 -20.06
CA LEU A 137 3.38 6.03 -20.55
C LEU A 137 2.46 6.62 -19.48
N ALA A 138 2.65 6.20 -18.22
CA ALA A 138 1.94 6.71 -17.06
C ALA A 138 2.73 6.46 -15.77
N ALA A 139 2.44 7.25 -14.73
CA ALA A 139 3.05 7.15 -13.42
C ALA A 139 1.99 7.31 -12.32
N SER A 140 2.20 6.68 -11.18
CA SER A 140 1.42 6.93 -9.97
C SER A 140 1.83 8.25 -9.32
N GLU A 141 0.94 8.80 -8.51
CA GLU A 141 1.37 9.75 -7.48
C GLU A 141 2.36 9.07 -6.52
N PRO A 142 3.35 9.81 -5.97
CA PRO A 142 4.32 9.23 -5.06
C PRO A 142 3.70 8.82 -3.72
N VAL A 143 4.13 7.69 -3.17
CA VAL A 143 3.83 7.26 -1.80
C VAL A 143 5.11 7.29 -0.98
N THR A 144 5.08 7.97 0.17
CA THR A 144 6.25 8.12 1.04
C THR A 144 6.33 7.00 2.09
N VAL A 145 7.54 6.47 2.26
CA VAL A 145 7.87 5.46 3.27
C VAL A 145 9.03 5.99 4.12
N ARG A 146 8.91 5.86 5.43
CA ARG A 146 9.98 6.25 6.36
C ARG A 146 11.19 5.34 6.20
N GLN A 147 12.37 5.92 6.33
CA GLN A 147 13.62 5.17 6.37
C GLN A 147 13.64 4.21 7.57
N ALA A 148 14.32 3.08 7.41
CA ALA A 148 14.49 2.02 8.40
C ALA A 148 13.19 1.38 8.94
N ALA A 149 12.06 1.58 8.26
CA ALA A 149 10.77 0.99 8.63
C ALA A 149 10.02 0.44 7.41
N PRO A 150 9.39 -0.74 7.51
CA PRO A 150 8.60 -1.27 6.41
C PRO A 150 7.34 -0.44 6.21
N GLY A 151 7.14 0.01 4.97
CA GLY A 151 5.92 0.64 4.48
C GLY A 151 5.28 -0.16 3.36
N ARG A 152 4.15 0.34 2.89
CA ARG A 152 3.45 -0.22 1.73
C ARG A 152 3.21 0.90 0.74
N ILE A 153 3.53 0.62 -0.52
CA ILE A 153 3.29 1.51 -1.65
C ILE A 153 2.21 0.90 -2.53
N TYR A 154 1.47 1.74 -3.25
CA TYR A 154 0.35 1.28 -4.06
C TYR A 154 0.12 2.17 -5.27
N TRP A 155 -0.64 1.66 -6.22
CA TRP A 155 -1.12 2.42 -7.36
C TRP A 155 -2.52 1.98 -7.77
N ASP A 156 -3.42 2.95 -7.93
CA ASP A 156 -4.66 2.78 -8.68
C ASP A 156 -4.42 3.14 -10.15
N ALA A 157 -4.23 2.14 -11.00
CA ALA A 157 -4.08 2.34 -12.44
C ALA A 157 -5.43 2.33 -13.19
N SER A 158 -6.58 2.22 -12.50
CA SER A 158 -7.89 2.05 -13.15
C SER A 158 -8.37 3.28 -13.92
N ASP A 159 -7.84 4.45 -13.59
CA ASP A 159 -8.12 5.71 -14.30
C ASP A 159 -7.26 5.87 -15.58
N ILE A 160 -6.34 4.95 -15.85
CA ILE A 160 -5.50 4.96 -17.04
C ILE A 160 -6.26 4.34 -18.20
N ALA A 161 -6.19 4.96 -19.37
CA ALA A 161 -6.85 4.46 -20.57
C ALA A 161 -6.44 2.99 -20.84
N ALA A 162 -7.44 2.13 -21.06
CA ALA A 162 -7.21 0.69 -21.29
C ALA A 162 -6.24 0.42 -22.45
N THR A 163 -6.23 1.26 -23.49
CA THR A 163 -5.26 1.17 -24.60
C THR A 163 -3.82 1.42 -24.15
N THR A 164 -3.62 2.31 -23.18
CA THR A 164 -2.30 2.58 -22.60
C THR A 164 -1.83 1.42 -21.73
N LEU A 165 -2.73 0.84 -20.92
CA LEU A 165 -2.41 -0.34 -20.10
C LEU A 165 -2.17 -1.59 -20.96
N ALA A 166 -2.94 -1.78 -22.03
CA ALA A 166 -2.73 -2.88 -22.97
C ALA A 166 -1.39 -2.76 -23.74
N GLY A 167 -0.90 -1.53 -23.95
CA GLY A 167 0.42 -1.25 -24.51
C GLY A 167 1.56 -1.24 -23.48
N ALA A 168 1.27 -1.38 -22.19
CA ALA A 168 2.31 -1.41 -21.18
C ALA A 168 3.06 -2.75 -21.22
N ALA A 169 4.36 -2.71 -21.54
CA ALA A 169 5.22 -3.87 -21.58
C ALA A 169 6.08 -4.03 -20.31
N VAL A 170 6.27 -2.95 -19.54
CA VAL A 170 7.17 -2.93 -18.38
C VAL A 170 6.52 -2.18 -17.23
N LEU A 171 6.61 -2.76 -16.03
CA LEU A 171 6.36 -2.09 -14.76
C LEU A 171 7.69 -1.64 -14.15
N GLU A 172 7.76 -0.38 -13.73
CA GLU A 172 8.90 0.21 -13.04
C GLU A 172 8.49 0.70 -11.66
N ILE A 173 9.34 0.48 -10.65
CA ILE A 173 9.25 1.10 -9.33
C ILE A 173 10.46 2.02 -9.22
N ALA A 174 10.21 3.32 -9.10
CA ALA A 174 11.24 4.34 -8.93
C ALA A 174 11.10 5.02 -7.57
N TRP A 175 12.22 5.54 -7.05
CA TRP A 175 12.21 6.22 -5.75
C TRP A 175 13.24 7.33 -5.65
N TRP A 176 13.04 8.21 -4.67
CA TRP A 176 13.92 9.32 -4.35
C TRP A 176 13.66 9.82 -2.92
N PRO A 177 14.60 10.55 -2.29
CA PRO A 177 14.33 11.20 -1.01
C PRO A 177 13.32 12.34 -1.23
N GLU A 178 12.29 12.42 -0.39
CA GLU A 178 11.19 13.37 -0.56
C GLU A 178 11.64 14.84 -0.65
N ASP A 179 12.69 15.19 0.10
CA ASP A 179 13.26 16.54 0.16
C ASP A 179 14.30 16.84 -0.94
N ALA A 180 14.68 15.84 -1.74
CA ALA A 180 15.82 15.95 -2.66
C ALA A 180 15.74 15.00 -3.86
N ALA A 181 14.70 15.16 -4.69
CA ALA A 181 14.47 14.30 -5.87
C ALA A 181 15.65 14.20 -6.86
N ASP A 182 16.47 15.26 -6.97
CA ASP A 182 17.59 15.32 -7.91
C ASP A 182 18.94 14.87 -7.31
N ARG A 183 18.97 14.46 -6.03
CA ARG A 183 20.22 14.02 -5.38
C ARG A 183 20.53 12.55 -5.68
N PRO A 184 21.82 12.19 -5.82
CA PRO A 184 22.27 10.81 -5.76
C PRO A 184 21.68 10.07 -4.55
N TYR A 185 20.97 8.98 -4.80
CA TYR A 185 20.42 8.15 -3.75
C TYR A 185 21.50 7.21 -3.19
N ARG A 186 21.81 7.35 -1.90
CA ARG A 186 22.84 6.56 -1.20
C ARG A 186 22.21 5.86 0.00
N GLY A 187 21.62 4.70 -0.25
CA GLY A 187 20.98 3.85 0.74
C GLY A 187 20.41 2.64 0.04
N GLU A 188 20.19 1.55 0.75
CA GLU A 188 19.53 0.37 0.18
C GLU A 188 18.00 0.54 0.18
N VAL A 189 17.31 -0.16 -0.70
CA VAL A 189 15.86 -0.31 -0.66
C VAL A 189 15.53 -1.79 -0.78
N VAL A 190 14.74 -2.30 0.17
CA VAL A 190 14.19 -3.66 0.07
C VAL A 190 12.75 -3.59 -0.41
N LEU A 191 12.42 -4.36 -1.45
CA LEU A 191 11.08 -4.52 -2.00
C LEU A 191 10.63 -5.97 -1.80
N ASP A 192 9.38 -6.14 -1.39
CA ASP A 192 8.78 -7.45 -1.17
C ASP A 192 7.31 -7.46 -1.60
N ASN A 193 6.77 -8.65 -1.84
CA ASN A 193 5.34 -8.91 -2.04
C ASN A 193 4.70 -7.99 -3.11
N VAL A 194 5.41 -7.81 -4.22
CA VAL A 194 4.93 -7.00 -5.35
C VAL A 194 3.84 -7.79 -6.06
N ARG A 195 2.66 -7.19 -6.23
CA ARG A 195 1.50 -7.87 -6.81
C ARG A 195 0.56 -6.90 -7.52
N ALA A 196 -0.14 -7.41 -8.51
CA ALA A 196 -1.29 -6.77 -9.14
C ALA A 196 -2.58 -7.48 -8.71
N THR A 197 -3.66 -6.75 -8.50
CA THR A 197 -4.97 -7.31 -8.12
C THR A 197 -6.12 -6.61 -8.86
N PRO A 198 -7.17 -7.35 -9.24
CA PRO A 198 -8.44 -6.76 -9.68
C PRO A 198 -9.30 -6.26 -8.51
N ASP A 199 -8.96 -6.61 -7.26
CA ASP A 199 -9.78 -6.28 -6.10
C ASP A 199 -9.51 -4.86 -5.58
N ARG A 200 -10.46 -3.95 -5.85
CA ARG A 200 -10.41 -2.58 -5.31
C ARG A 200 -10.46 -2.55 -3.79
N THR A 201 -11.18 -3.48 -3.15
CA THR A 201 -11.26 -3.52 -1.67
C THR A 201 -9.90 -3.82 -1.06
N ALA A 202 -9.12 -4.72 -1.68
CA ALA A 202 -7.74 -4.98 -1.26
C ALA A 202 -6.87 -3.71 -1.38
N LEU A 203 -6.99 -2.94 -2.47
CA LEU A 203 -6.29 -1.66 -2.62
C LEU A 203 -6.72 -0.64 -1.57
N GLU A 204 -8.02 -0.45 -1.37
CA GLU A 204 -8.55 0.53 -0.41
C GLU A 204 -8.13 0.21 1.03
N ALA A 205 -8.03 -1.07 1.39
CA ALA A 205 -7.46 -1.52 2.66
C ALA A 205 -5.96 -1.21 2.79
N VAL A 206 -5.22 -1.16 1.69
CA VAL A 206 -3.83 -0.71 1.67
C VAL A 206 -3.76 0.81 1.85
N ARG A 207 -4.50 1.57 1.04
CA ARG A 207 -4.54 3.04 1.09
C ARG A 207 -4.90 3.54 2.49
N PHE A 208 -5.94 2.97 3.08
CA PHE A 208 -6.38 3.33 4.43
C PHE A 208 -5.31 3.05 5.49
N ARG A 209 -4.59 1.91 5.38
CA ARG A 209 -3.49 1.59 6.30
C ARG A 209 -2.30 2.52 6.16
N VAL A 210 -1.97 2.95 4.94
CA VAL A 210 -0.92 3.94 4.69
C VAL A 210 -1.28 5.27 5.35
N ALA A 211 -2.49 5.77 5.09
CA ALA A 211 -2.96 7.02 5.69
C ALA A 211 -2.98 6.97 7.24
N VAL A 212 -3.49 5.89 7.81
CA VAL A 212 -3.44 5.66 9.26
C VAL A 212 -2.02 5.68 9.79
N ARG A 213 -1.07 5.01 9.10
CA ARG A 213 0.34 5.00 9.54
C ARG A 213 0.95 6.39 9.49
N HIS A 214 0.63 7.21 8.49
CA HIS A 214 1.04 8.63 8.45
C HIS A 214 0.48 9.41 9.65
N LEU A 215 -0.78 9.18 10.02
CA LEU A 215 -1.35 9.80 11.22
C LEU A 215 -0.67 9.31 12.51
N GLU A 216 -0.36 8.01 12.64
CA GLU A 216 0.37 7.49 13.80
C GLU A 216 1.81 8.03 13.87
N ALA A 217 2.38 8.26 12.70
CA ALA A 217 3.68 8.86 12.51
C ALA A 217 3.73 10.31 13.03
N ASP A 218 2.66 11.07 12.82
CA ASP A 218 2.57 12.51 13.17
C ASP A 218 2.00 12.74 14.56
N HIS A 219 1.18 11.81 15.05
CA HIS A 219 0.38 11.99 16.26
C HIS A 219 0.64 10.92 17.34
N GLY A 220 1.57 10.00 17.10
CA GLY A 220 1.84 8.84 17.95
C GLY A 220 0.82 7.71 17.75
N SER A 221 1.06 6.56 18.38
CA SER A 221 0.24 5.35 18.20
C SER A 221 -1.27 5.60 18.35
N TYR A 222 -2.08 5.00 17.49
CA TYR A 222 -3.54 5.00 17.65
C TYR A 222 -3.95 4.43 19.01
N ARG A 223 -4.91 5.07 19.68
CA ARG A 223 -5.42 4.64 20.99
C ARG A 223 -6.83 4.08 20.90
N ARG A 224 -7.74 4.84 20.31
CA ARG A 224 -9.16 4.50 20.25
C ARG A 224 -9.90 5.34 19.23
N THR A 225 -11.08 4.88 18.89
CA THR A 225 -12.08 5.64 18.13
C THR A 225 -13.18 6.08 19.08
N THR A 226 -13.52 7.37 19.05
CA THR A 226 -14.66 7.94 19.77
C THR A 226 -15.76 8.24 18.76
N VAL A 227 -16.88 7.52 18.87
CA VAL A 227 -18.09 7.77 18.06
C VAL A 227 -18.86 8.94 18.66
N GLU A 228 -19.14 9.97 17.86
CA GLU A 228 -19.82 11.19 18.32
C GLU A 228 -21.29 11.22 17.90
N ALA A 229 -21.61 10.70 16.73
CA ALA A 229 -23.00 10.57 16.30
C ALA A 229 -23.19 9.38 15.36
N ARG A 230 -24.40 8.82 15.42
CA ARG A 230 -24.92 7.80 14.50
C ARG A 230 -26.30 8.22 14.04
N ASP A 231 -26.53 8.09 12.74
CA ASP A 231 -27.82 8.37 12.11
C ASP A 231 -28.04 7.39 10.96
N GLY A 232 -28.88 6.39 11.19
CA GLY A 232 -29.18 5.34 10.21
C GLY A 232 -27.93 4.64 9.67
N ASP A 233 -27.62 4.91 8.40
CA ASP A 233 -26.47 4.37 7.66
C ASP A 233 -25.16 5.13 7.90
N ARG A 234 -25.17 6.22 8.67
CA ARG A 234 -24.03 7.13 8.88
C ARG A 234 -23.50 7.07 10.31
N GLU A 235 -22.18 7.20 10.41
CA GLU A 235 -21.44 7.37 11.65
C GLU A 235 -20.43 8.50 11.49
N ARG A 236 -20.21 9.30 12.54
CA ARG A 236 -19.09 10.24 12.61
C ARG A 236 -18.44 10.21 13.98
N GLY A 237 -17.16 10.50 14.02
CA GLY A 237 -16.41 10.56 15.27
C GLY A 237 -14.97 11.00 15.06
N ARG A 238 -14.10 10.56 15.97
CA ARG A 238 -12.68 10.90 15.98
C ARG A 238 -11.80 9.69 16.24
N PHE A 239 -10.69 9.60 15.51
CA PHE A 239 -9.54 8.78 15.89
C PHE A 239 -8.72 9.56 16.92
N VAL A 240 -8.35 8.89 18.01
CA VAL A 240 -7.58 9.48 19.12
C VAL A 240 -6.22 8.81 19.16
N PHE A 241 -5.17 9.61 19.15
CA PHE A 241 -3.77 9.15 19.13
C PHE A 241 -3.07 9.44 20.46
N ALA A 242 -1.96 8.74 20.71
CA ALA A 242 -1.22 8.82 21.97
C ALA A 242 -0.64 10.22 22.24
N GLY A 243 -0.32 10.98 21.20
CA GLY A 243 0.12 12.38 21.29
C GLY A 243 -1.00 13.38 21.60
N GLY A 244 -2.22 12.91 21.85
CA GLY A 244 -3.38 13.74 22.21
C GLY A 244 -4.11 14.36 21.02
N ALA A 245 -3.55 14.26 19.81
CA ALA A 245 -4.24 14.69 18.60
C ALA A 245 -5.47 13.83 18.31
N THR A 246 -6.46 14.43 17.65
CA THR A 246 -7.66 13.74 17.20
C THR A 246 -7.96 14.07 15.75
N VAL A 247 -8.25 13.05 14.94
CA VAL A 247 -8.55 13.20 13.51
C VAL A 247 -10.00 12.83 13.27
N PRO A 248 -10.81 13.69 12.64
CA PRO A 248 -12.21 13.38 12.38
C PRO A 248 -12.35 12.27 11.34
N TYR A 249 -13.34 11.40 11.53
CA TYR A 249 -13.77 10.45 10.52
C TYR A 249 -15.28 10.48 10.31
N ARG A 250 -15.69 10.06 9.12
CA ARG A 250 -17.08 9.78 8.78
C ARG A 250 -17.16 8.41 8.11
N ALA A 251 -18.14 7.60 8.47
CA ALA A 251 -18.42 6.36 7.80
C ALA A 251 -19.87 6.34 7.33
N ARG A 252 -20.13 5.71 6.18
CA ARG A 252 -21.47 5.50 5.64
C ARG A 252 -21.57 4.11 5.06
N ARG A 253 -22.63 3.36 5.39
CA ARG A 253 -22.96 2.12 4.67
C ARG A 253 -23.52 2.45 3.30
N THR A 254 -23.08 1.74 2.29
CA THR A 254 -23.58 1.88 0.93
C THR A 254 -24.74 0.90 0.70
N ALA A 255 -25.59 1.19 -0.28
CA ALA A 255 -26.80 0.40 -0.54
C ALA A 255 -26.49 -1.05 -0.98
N ASP A 256 -25.32 -1.25 -1.56
CA ASP A 256 -24.73 -2.54 -1.95
C ASP A 256 -24.15 -3.34 -0.76
N GLY A 257 -24.35 -2.89 0.47
CA GLY A 257 -23.83 -3.54 1.67
C GLY A 257 -22.37 -3.21 2.02
N GLY A 258 -21.72 -2.35 1.24
CA GLY A 258 -20.37 -1.87 1.51
C GLY A 258 -20.29 -0.75 2.56
N CYS A 259 -19.10 -0.17 2.70
CA CYS A 259 -18.84 0.97 3.56
C CYS A 259 -17.92 1.99 2.88
N ARG A 260 -18.26 3.27 2.98
CA ARG A 260 -17.38 4.39 2.62
C ARG A 260 -16.92 5.09 3.89
N ILE A 261 -15.60 5.17 4.08
CA ILE A 261 -14.97 5.91 5.17
C ILE A 261 -14.34 7.18 4.59
N THR A 262 -14.45 8.28 5.32
CA THR A 262 -13.69 9.49 5.11
C THR A 262 -12.82 9.70 6.33
N LEU A 263 -11.51 9.77 6.16
CA LEU A 263 -10.54 10.02 7.21
C LEU A 263 -9.59 11.11 6.71
N ASP A 264 -9.49 12.20 7.48
CA ASP A 264 -8.65 13.36 7.11
C ASP A 264 -8.88 13.93 5.70
N GLY A 265 -10.14 13.89 5.23
CA GLY A 265 -10.52 14.37 3.90
C GLY A 265 -10.41 13.32 2.80
N ASP A 266 -9.62 12.26 2.99
CA ASP A 266 -9.49 11.15 2.06
C ASP A 266 -10.66 10.17 2.18
N HIS A 267 -11.02 9.56 1.06
CA HIS A 267 -12.14 8.63 0.95
C HIS A 267 -11.68 7.21 0.63
N TYR A 268 -12.24 6.25 1.36
CA TYR A 268 -11.94 4.82 1.23
C TYR A 268 -13.24 4.03 1.09
N ARG A 269 -13.25 3.00 0.25
CA ARG A 269 -14.42 2.13 0.02
C ARG A 269 -14.09 0.67 0.31
N PHE A 270 -14.93 0.02 1.09
CA PHE A 270 -14.76 -1.37 1.50
C PHE A 270 -16.00 -2.19 1.14
N GLY A 271 -15.80 -3.30 0.43
CA GLY A 271 -16.88 -4.21 0.05
C GLY A 271 -17.98 -3.57 -0.78
N GLY A 272 -19.14 -4.20 -0.76
CA GLY A 272 -20.23 -3.94 -1.69
C GLY A 272 -20.20 -4.92 -2.86
N GLU A 273 -21.34 -5.18 -3.48
CA GLU A 273 -21.37 -5.92 -4.75
C GLU A 273 -20.57 -5.12 -5.80
N SER A 274 -19.47 -5.70 -6.27
CA SER A 274 -18.72 -5.18 -7.41
C SER A 274 -19.64 -5.14 -8.62
N ALA A 275 -19.96 -3.93 -9.09
CA ALA A 275 -20.63 -3.75 -10.38
C ALA A 275 -19.67 -4.11 -11.52
#